data_AF-A0A0N9H928-F1
#
_entry.id   AF-A0A0N9H928-F1
#
_cell.length_a   1.000
_cell.length_b   1.000
_cell.length_c   1.000
_cell.angle_alpha   90.00
_cell.angle_beta   90.00
_cell.angle_gamma   90.00
#
_symmetry.space_group_name_H-M   'P 1'
#
loop_
_entity.id
_entity.type
_entity.pdbx_description
1 polymer ?
#
loop_
_entity_poly.entity_id
_entity_poly.type
_entity_poly.pdbx_seq_one_letter_code
_entity_poly.pdbx_strand_id
1 'polypeptide(L)'
;SGTLTNRPTMRSHAYSLLRTIMGSAVNDELIDANPCRIVGAGRAKRVHKIRPATVEELPILTEAMPERLRLMVALASWCALRFGETIELQRGDIDLADEVIRIRRAAVRTH
;
A
#
# COMPACT_ATOMS: atom_id res chain seq x y z
N SER A 1 -6.76 16.32 -22.86
CA SER A 1 -7.65 15.29 -22.26
C SER A 1 -7.63 15.43 -20.75
N GLY A 2 -8.62 16.10 -20.15
CA GLY A 2 -8.61 16.51 -18.73
C GLY A 2 -9.39 15.60 -17.77
N THR A 3 -10.06 14.57 -18.28
CA THR A 3 -11.04 13.76 -17.51
C THR A 3 -10.49 12.43 -16.98
N LEU A 4 -9.16 12.23 -17.03
CA LEU A 4 -8.47 11.03 -16.50
C LEU A 4 -9.06 9.68 -17.00
N THR A 5 -9.63 9.64 -18.20
CA THR A 5 -10.33 8.45 -18.73
C THR A 5 -9.46 7.19 -18.74
N ASN A 6 -8.16 7.34 -19.02
CA ASN A 6 -7.18 6.24 -19.05
C ASN A 6 -6.52 5.98 -17.69
N ARG A 7 -6.94 6.66 -16.61
CA ARG A 7 -6.38 6.54 -15.26
C ARG A 7 -7.51 6.28 -14.25
N PRO A 8 -8.21 5.14 -14.34
CA PRO A 8 -9.44 4.88 -13.59
C PRO A 8 -9.26 4.96 -12.06
N THR A 9 -8.11 4.50 -11.54
CA THR A 9 -7.77 4.62 -10.12
C THR A 9 -7.64 6.09 -9.68
N MET A 10 -6.89 6.89 -10.44
CA MET A 10 -6.71 8.31 -10.13
C MET A 10 -8.02 9.09 -10.24
N ARG A 11 -8.83 8.80 -11.27
CA ARG A 11 -10.17 9.38 -11.44
C ARG A 11 -11.09 9.05 -10.27
N SER A 12 -11.05 7.80 -9.81
CA SER A 12 -11.80 7.33 -8.64
C SER A 12 -11.36 8.05 -7.36
N HIS A 13 -10.04 8.23 -7.15
CA HIS A 13 -9.53 8.98 -6.00
C HIS A 13 -9.92 10.45 -6.04
N ALA A 14 -9.82 11.10 -7.21
CA ALA A 14 -10.23 12.49 -7.38
C ALA A 14 -11.72 12.68 -7.05
N TYR A 15 -12.59 11.78 -7.55
CA TYR A 15 -14.01 11.81 -7.21
C TYR A 15 -14.27 11.57 -5.73
N SER A 16 -13.60 10.60 -5.10
CA SER A 16 -13.74 10.33 -3.66
C SER A 16 -13.32 11.52 -2.81
N LEU A 17 -12.19 12.15 -3.14
CA LEU A 17 -11.71 13.35 -2.44
C LEU A 17 -12.72 14.50 -2.57
N LEU A 18 -13.18 14.79 -3.79
CA LEU A 18 -14.17 15.84 -4.03
C LEU A 18 -15.47 15.56 -3.28
N ARG A 19 -15.95 14.31 -3.29
CA ARG A 19 -17.15 13.91 -2.55
C ARG A 19 -16.97 14.12 -1.05
N THR A 20 -15.80 13.83 -0.48
CA THR A 20 -15.49 14.10 0.92
C THR A 20 -15.47 15.60 1.22
N ILE A 21 -14.78 16.40 0.40
CA ILE A 21 -14.74 17.87 0.55
C ILE A 21 -16.16 18.46 0.53
N MET A 22 -16.99 18.07 -0.44
CA MET A 22 -18.38 18.51 -0.51
C MET A 22 -19.24 17.96 0.63
N GLY A 23 -18.86 16.82 1.22
CA GLY A 23 -19.50 16.28 2.42
C GLY A 23 -19.21 17.15 3.63
N SER A 24 -17.96 17.57 3.81
CA SER A 24 -17.59 18.55 4.84
C SER A 24 -18.37 19.86 4.67
N ALA A 25 -18.47 20.38 3.44
CA ALA A 25 -19.25 21.59 3.17
C ALA A 25 -20.74 21.48 3.53
N VAL A 26 -21.36 20.30 3.38
CA VAL A 26 -22.72 20.05 3.86
C VAL A 26 -22.78 20.03 5.38
N ASN A 27 -21.83 19.36 6.03
CA ASN A 27 -21.78 19.29 7.49
C ASN A 27 -21.55 20.66 8.14
N ASP A 28 -20.80 21.53 7.46
CA ASP A 28 -20.52 22.91 7.87
C ASP A 28 -21.65 23.87 7.42
N GLU A 29 -22.76 23.35 6.90
CA GLU A 29 -23.95 24.09 6.44
C GLU A 29 -23.66 25.15 5.35
N LEU A 30 -22.55 25.00 4.61
CA LEU A 30 -22.17 25.90 3.52
C LEU A 30 -22.97 25.62 2.23
N ILE A 31 -23.47 24.40 2.09
CA ILE A 31 -24.33 23.95 0.98
C ILE A 31 -25.40 22.98 1.49
N ASP A 32 -26.58 23.00 0.86
CA ASP A 32 -27.71 22.17 1.30
C ASP A 32 -27.53 20.67 1.03
N ALA A 33 -26.75 20.32 0.00
CA ALA A 33 -26.55 18.94 -0.37
C ALA A 33 -25.26 18.70 -1.19
N ASN A 34 -24.72 17.50 -1.05
CA ASN A 34 -23.53 17.08 -1.78
C ASN A 34 -23.86 16.81 -3.27
N PRO A 35 -23.20 17.49 -4.23
CA PRO A 35 -23.42 17.28 -5.66
C PRO A 35 -22.82 15.96 -6.19
N CYS A 36 -21.88 15.35 -5.48
CA CYS A 36 -21.20 14.11 -5.88
C CYS A 36 -22.05 12.86 -5.58
N ARG A 37 -23.10 12.64 -6.39
CA ARG A 37 -24.10 11.57 -6.18
C ARG A 37 -23.90 10.28 -6.98
N ILE A 38 -22.92 10.23 -7.88
CA ILE A 38 -22.65 9.04 -8.70
C ILE A 38 -22.20 7.86 -7.83
N VAL A 39 -23.04 6.81 -7.80
CA VAL A 39 -22.78 5.60 -7.02
C VAL A 39 -21.57 4.87 -7.59
N GLY A 40 -20.59 4.58 -6.73
CA GLY A 40 -19.40 3.82 -7.10
C GLY A 40 -18.36 4.59 -7.91
N ALA A 41 -18.56 5.88 -8.22
CA ALA A 41 -17.55 6.69 -8.90
C ALA A 41 -16.25 6.85 -8.08
N GLY A 42 -16.33 6.70 -6.76
CA GLY A 42 -15.19 6.63 -5.85
C GLY A 42 -14.54 5.25 -5.71
N ARG A 43 -14.98 4.25 -6.49
CA ARG A 43 -14.41 2.89 -6.50
C ARG A 43 -13.75 2.60 -7.85
N ALA A 44 -12.50 2.18 -7.82
CA ALA A 44 -11.80 1.64 -8.99
C ALA A 44 -11.75 0.12 -8.95
N LYS A 45 -12.03 -0.53 -10.08
CA LYS A 45 -11.83 -1.98 -10.21
C LYS A 45 -10.34 -2.28 -10.24
N ARG A 46 -9.89 -3.17 -9.36
CA ARG A 46 -8.51 -3.66 -9.38
C ARG A 46 -8.26 -4.42 -10.69
N VAL A 47 -7.27 -3.98 -11.45
CA VAL A 47 -6.91 -4.60 -12.74
C VAL A 47 -6.06 -5.85 -12.53
N HIS A 48 -5.10 -5.79 -11.60
CA HIS A 48 -4.18 -6.89 -11.34
C HIS A 48 -4.66 -7.80 -10.21
N LYS A 49 -4.82 -9.09 -10.50
CA LYS A 49 -5.02 -10.12 -9.47
C LYS A 49 -3.68 -10.42 -8.83
N ILE A 50 -3.57 -10.24 -7.52
CA ILE A 50 -2.37 -10.59 -6.77
C ILE A 50 -2.44 -12.10 -6.51
N ARG A 51 -1.43 -12.84 -6.96
CA ARG A 51 -1.21 -14.24 -6.59
C ARG A 51 -0.08 -14.27 -5.56
N PRO A 52 -0.35 -14.61 -4.30
CA PRO A 52 0.71 -14.86 -3.33
C PRO A 52 1.62 -16.00 -3.79
N ALA A 53 2.88 -15.96 -3.40
CA ALA A 53 3.79 -17.09 -3.57
C ALA A 53 3.33 -18.25 -2.68
N THR A 54 3.44 -19.49 -3.17
CA THR A 54 3.25 -20.68 -2.32
C THR A 54 4.48 -20.92 -1.44
N VAL A 55 4.35 -21.75 -0.41
CA VAL A 55 5.46 -22.06 0.50
C VAL A 55 6.63 -22.70 -0.25
N GLU A 56 6.34 -23.52 -1.25
CA GLU A 56 7.31 -24.20 -2.11
C GLU A 56 8.02 -23.25 -3.09
N GLU A 57 7.38 -22.13 -3.44
CA GLU A 57 7.98 -21.09 -4.29
C GLU A 57 8.94 -20.18 -3.51
N LEU A 58 8.85 -20.11 -2.17
CA LEU A 58 9.66 -19.19 -1.35
C LEU A 58 11.17 -19.46 -1.41
N PRO A 59 11.67 -20.72 -1.31
CA PRO A 59 13.10 -20.98 -1.43
C PRO A 59 13.63 -20.59 -2.81
N ILE A 60 12.87 -20.88 -3.87
CA ILE A 60 13.22 -20.54 -5.26
C ILE A 60 13.35 -19.03 -5.41
N LEU A 61 12.39 -18.25 -4.90
CA LEU A 61 12.44 -16.79 -4.92
C LEU A 61 13.62 -16.25 -4.10
N THR A 62 13.89 -16.86 -2.95
CA THR A 62 15.01 -16.47 -2.08
C THR A 62 16.35 -16.71 -2.77
N GLU A 63 16.53 -17.86 -3.41
CA GLU A 63 17.78 -18.22 -4.10
C GLU A 63 18.01 -17.39 -5.37
N ALA A 64 16.94 -17.04 -6.08
CA ALA A 64 16.97 -16.19 -7.27
C ALA A 64 17.34 -14.73 -6.96
N MET A 65 17.22 -14.29 -5.70
CA MET A 65 17.61 -12.94 -5.30
C MET A 65 19.14 -12.82 -5.14
N PRO A 66 19.70 -11.63 -5.45
CA PRO A 66 21.07 -11.30 -5.07
C PRO A 66 21.28 -11.56 -3.57
N GLU A 67 22.45 -12.08 -3.21
CA GLU A 67 22.76 -12.51 -1.83
C GLU A 67 22.34 -11.49 -0.76
N ARG A 68 22.70 -10.21 -0.98
CA ARG A 68 22.36 -9.11 -0.06
C ARG A 68 20.85 -8.87 0.15
N LEU A 69 20.00 -9.32 -0.77
CA LEU A 69 18.54 -9.13 -0.74
C LEU A 69 17.76 -10.38 -0.31
N ARG A 70 18.43 -11.54 -0.18
CA ARG A 70 17.76 -12.81 0.16
C ARG A 70 17.02 -12.74 1.50
N LEU A 71 17.65 -12.09 2.49
CA LEU A 71 17.04 -11.90 3.81
C LEU A 71 15.73 -11.12 3.73
N MET A 72 15.58 -10.20 2.77
CA MET A 72 14.34 -9.44 2.61
C MET A 72 13.15 -10.33 2.25
N VAL A 73 13.39 -11.37 1.43
CA VAL A 73 12.35 -12.33 1.04
C VAL A 73 11.91 -13.12 2.26
N ALA A 74 12.86 -13.68 3.02
CA ALA A 74 12.57 -14.43 4.23
C ALA A 74 11.76 -13.60 5.25
N LEU A 75 12.18 -12.36 5.52
CA LEU A 75 11.48 -11.47 6.44
C LEU A 75 10.07 -11.10 5.96
N ALA A 76 9.89 -10.80 4.68
CA ALA A 76 8.58 -10.49 4.13
C ALA A 76 7.64 -11.71 4.17
N SER A 77 8.16 -12.91 3.95
CA SER A 77 7.37 -14.15 3.91
C SER A 77 7.01 -14.69 5.29
N TRP A 78 7.94 -14.68 6.23
CA TRP A 78 7.77 -15.32 7.55
C TRP A 78 7.36 -14.35 8.65
N CYS A 79 7.71 -13.07 8.51
CA CYS A 79 7.42 -12.03 9.52
C CYS A 79 6.42 -10.98 9.01
N ALA A 80 5.90 -11.13 7.78
CA ALA A 80 4.94 -10.23 7.15
C ALA A 80 5.38 -8.75 7.07
N LEU A 81 6.71 -8.51 7.04
CA LEU A 81 7.25 -7.15 6.90
C LEU A 81 6.91 -6.56 5.54
N ARG A 82 6.52 -5.29 5.54
CA ARG A 82 6.32 -4.49 4.33
C ARG A 82 7.66 -4.06 3.76
N PHE A 83 7.71 -3.86 2.45
CA PHE A 83 8.94 -3.41 1.77
C PHE A 83 9.63 -2.23 2.46
N GLY A 84 8.86 -1.20 2.83
CA GLY A 84 9.39 -0.01 3.52
C GLY A 84 10.03 -0.30 4.88
N GLU A 85 9.53 -1.30 5.60
CA GLU A 85 10.06 -1.73 6.90
C GLU A 85 11.35 -2.53 6.70
N THR A 86 11.37 -3.44 5.73
CA THR A 86 12.53 -4.29 5.44
C THR A 86 13.74 -3.49 4.99
N ILE A 87 13.56 -2.41 4.22
CA ILE A 87 14.69 -1.57 3.75
C ILE A 87 15.24 -0.62 4.82
N GLU A 88 14.45 -0.30 5.85
CA GLU A 88 14.87 0.56 6.97
C GLU A 88 15.34 -0.22 8.20
N LEU A 89 15.28 -1.56 8.13
CA LEU A 89 15.69 -2.44 9.21
C LEU A 89 17.21 -2.36 9.43
N GLN A 90 17.63 -2.09 10.66
CA GLN A 90 19.04 -2.01 11.03
C GLN A 90 19.43 -3.19 11.93
N ARG A 91 20.73 -3.46 12.05
CA ARG A 91 21.24 -4.56 12.90
C ARG A 91 20.78 -4.43 14.36
N GLY A 92 20.73 -3.22 14.90
CA GLY A 92 20.26 -2.95 16.28
C GLY A 92 18.75 -3.08 16.48
N ASP A 93 18.00 -3.43 15.44
CA ASP A 93 16.59 -3.78 15.52
C ASP A 93 16.38 -5.29 15.68
N ILE A 94 17.43 -6.11 15.57
CA ILE A 94 17.37 -7.57 15.67
C ILE A 94 17.99 -8.03 16.99
N ASP A 95 17.21 -8.78 17.75
CA ASP A 95 17.60 -9.42 19.00
C ASP A 95 17.62 -10.92 18.81
N LEU A 96 18.82 -11.50 18.72
CA LEU A 96 18.96 -12.94 18.52
C LEU A 96 18.85 -13.74 19.82
N ALA A 97 19.01 -13.09 20.98
CA ALA A 97 18.86 -13.75 22.27
C ALA A 97 17.39 -13.96 22.60
N ASP A 98 16.57 -12.94 22.35
CA ASP A 98 15.13 -12.97 22.63
C ASP A 98 14.28 -13.31 21.38
N GLU A 99 14.91 -13.56 20.24
CA GLU A 99 14.26 -13.81 18.94
C GLU A 99 13.27 -12.69 18.51
N VAL A 100 13.63 -11.44 18.79
CA VAL A 100 12.77 -10.26 18.52
C VAL A 100 13.28 -9.45 17.34
N ILE A 101 12.38 -9.09 16.44
CA ILE A 101 12.60 -8.07 15.41
C ILE A 101 11.78 -6.82 15.74
N ARG A 102 12.44 -5.69 15.96
CA ARG A 102 11.80 -4.42 16.35
C ARG A 102 11.59 -3.52 15.12
N ILE A 103 10.36 -3.37 14.67
CA ILE A 103 10.05 -2.48 13.54
C ILE A 103 9.93 -1.04 14.04
N ARG A 104 11.00 -0.24 13.87
CA ARG A 104 11.07 1.14 14.37
C ARG A 104 10.84 2.20 13.31
N ARG A 105 11.06 1.88 12.03
CA ARG A 105 11.03 2.82 10.91
C ARG A 105 10.47 2.12 9.67
N ALA A 106 9.95 2.92 8.74
CA ALA A 106 9.55 2.45 7.43
C ALA A 106 9.77 3.54 6.39
N ALA A 107 10.38 3.19 5.27
CA ALA A 107 10.55 4.09 4.15
C ALA A 107 9.20 4.27 3.42
N VAL A 108 8.88 5.54 3.13
CA VAL A 108 7.70 5.91 2.36
C VAL A 108 8.15 6.51 1.05
N ARG A 109 7.67 5.94 -0.07
CA ARG A 109 7.89 6.55 -1.37
C ARG A 109 6.88 7.68 -1.58
N THR A 110 7.33 8.92 -1.47
CA THR A 110 6.57 10.11 -1.89
C THR A 110 6.79 10.35 -3.39
N HIS A 111 5.69 10.59 -4.10
CA HIS A 111 5.63 10.86 -5.53
C HIS A 111 5.37 12.32 -5.81
#